data_AF-A0A4R1KXP8-F1
#
_entry.id   AF-A0A4R1KXP8-F1
#
_cell.length_a   1.000
_cell.length_b   1.000
_cell.length_c   1.000
_cell.angle_alpha   90.00
_cell.angle_beta   90.00
_cell.angle_gamma   90.00
#
_symmetry.space_group_name_H-M   'P 1'
#
loop_
_entity.id
_entity.type
_entity.pdbx_description
1 polymer ?
#
loop_
_entity_poly.entity_id
_entity_poly.type
_entity_poly.pdbx_seq_one_letter_code
_entity_poly.pdbx_strand_id
1 'polypeptide(L)'
;MRKLILLLSLILASNIAEAQFGGQRQNRFNRQPRTSTEPTDTQKEKFKNDMKEKQQEFISKFLLKLDADEFQQEIVKITLTEYFEKLILFNQKTFERQIGKDDALKKMQDEHFADLRSLMSKSDMKKIDDLIEGKNLKELDKEERKKKKRKKRKKEEKEDSKNND
;
A
#
# COMPACT_ATOMS: atom_id res chain seq x y z
N MET A 1 10.31 11.78 -0.12
CA MET A 1 10.65 10.33 -0.14
C MET A 1 10.26 9.47 1.05
N ARG A 2 10.58 9.80 2.33
CA ARG A 2 10.27 8.89 3.47
C ARG A 2 8.80 8.44 3.51
N LYS A 3 7.87 9.34 3.19
CA LYS A 3 6.42 9.08 3.15
C LYS A 3 5.96 8.23 1.94
N LEU A 4 6.65 8.32 0.81
CA LEU A 4 6.31 7.60 -0.43
C LEU A 4 6.89 6.18 -0.41
N ILE A 5 8.10 6.02 0.13
CA ILE A 5 8.66 4.73 0.53
C ILE A 5 7.77 4.07 1.59
N LEU A 6 7.15 4.86 2.48
CA LEU A 6 6.16 4.34 3.44
C LEU A 6 4.86 3.85 2.77
N LEU A 7 4.49 4.30 1.57
CA LEU A 7 3.34 3.81 0.80
C LEU A 7 3.61 2.40 0.28
N LEU A 8 4.75 2.25 -0.40
CA LEU A 8 5.27 0.95 -0.79
C LEU A 8 5.45 0.08 0.46
N SER A 9 6.06 0.60 1.53
CA SER A 9 6.28 -0.16 2.75
C SER A 9 4.99 -0.49 3.51
N LEU A 10 3.87 0.22 3.34
CA LEU A 10 2.60 -0.18 3.95
C LEU A 10 2.03 -1.41 3.25
N ILE A 11 2.17 -1.46 1.92
CA ILE A 11 1.82 -2.62 1.09
C ILE A 11 2.76 -3.79 1.42
N LEU A 12 4.08 -3.53 1.52
CA LEU A 12 5.10 -4.55 1.84
C LEU A 12 5.11 -5.01 3.33
N ALA A 13 4.87 -4.14 4.31
CA ALA A 13 4.99 -4.46 5.74
C ALA A 13 3.78 -5.21 6.31
N SER A 14 2.70 -5.34 5.54
CA SER A 14 1.57 -6.22 5.92
C SER A 14 1.97 -7.69 6.05
N ASN A 15 3.15 -8.10 5.56
CA ASN A 15 3.64 -9.48 5.57
C ASN A 15 4.75 -9.81 6.60
N ILE A 16 5.04 -8.95 7.59
CA ILE A 16 5.96 -9.33 8.69
C ILE A 16 5.18 -9.73 9.97
N ALA A 17 3.86 -9.55 10.00
CA ALA A 17 3.06 -9.74 11.22
C ALA A 17 2.63 -11.19 11.52
N GLU A 18 2.91 -12.17 10.65
CA GLU A 18 2.50 -13.56 10.86
C GLU A 18 3.65 -14.55 11.09
N ALA A 19 4.91 -14.10 11.18
CA ALA A 19 6.06 -14.95 11.51
C ALA A 19 6.67 -14.71 12.90
N GLN A 20 6.03 -13.91 13.77
CA GLN A 20 6.60 -13.53 15.08
C GLN A 20 5.66 -13.72 16.27
N PHE A 21 4.54 -14.42 16.10
CA PHE A 21 3.65 -14.75 17.22
C PHE A 21 3.60 -16.26 17.43
N GLY A 22 4.68 -16.80 17.99
CA GLY A 22 4.77 -18.19 18.41
C GLY A 22 6.14 -18.50 19.00
N GLY A 23 6.23 -18.53 20.33
CA GLY A 23 7.30 -19.25 21.04
C GLY A 23 8.45 -18.43 21.61
N GLN A 24 8.42 -18.29 22.94
CA GLN A 24 9.56 -18.30 23.87
C GLN A 24 10.67 -17.24 23.73
N ARG A 25 10.72 -16.40 24.76
CA ARG A 25 11.94 -15.76 25.26
C ARG A 25 12.88 -16.84 25.79
N GLN A 26 13.85 -17.30 24.99
CA GLN A 26 15.04 -18.00 25.50
C GLN A 26 16.22 -17.82 24.54
N ASN A 27 17.33 -17.33 25.10
CA ASN A 27 18.72 -17.34 24.60
C ASN A 27 19.06 -16.50 23.35
N ARG A 28 19.54 -15.27 23.60
CA ARG A 28 20.04 -14.29 22.61
C ARG A 28 21.57 -14.29 22.39
N PHE A 29 22.29 -15.38 22.67
CA PHE A 29 23.77 -15.37 22.60
C PHE A 29 24.42 -16.21 21.50
N ASN A 30 23.66 -16.82 20.58
CA ASN A 30 24.27 -17.64 19.51
C ASN A 30 23.50 -17.63 18.18
N ARG A 31 23.00 -16.48 17.73
CA ARG A 31 22.49 -16.35 16.34
C ARG A 31 23.64 -15.97 15.42
N GLN A 32 24.22 -16.98 14.76
CA GLN A 32 24.99 -16.75 13.54
C GLN A 32 24.11 -15.95 12.55
N PRO A 33 24.66 -14.93 11.86
CA PRO A 33 23.92 -14.17 10.87
C PRO A 33 23.45 -15.15 9.79
N ARG A 34 22.12 -15.26 9.62
CA ARG A 34 21.54 -15.98 8.48
C ARG A 34 22.11 -15.32 7.22
N THR A 35 22.89 -16.07 6.45
CA THR A 35 23.29 -15.64 5.12
C THR A 35 22.02 -15.32 4.33
N SER A 36 21.95 -14.11 3.79
CA SER A 36 20.84 -13.66 2.96
C SER A 36 20.91 -14.42 1.63
N THR A 37 20.31 -15.61 1.57
CA THR A 37 20.14 -16.32 0.29
C THR A 37 19.25 -15.49 -0.61
N GLU A 38 19.70 -15.26 -1.85
CA GLU A 38 18.89 -14.58 -2.86
C GLU A 38 17.59 -15.38 -3.11
N PRO A 39 16.42 -14.73 -3.24
CA PRO A 39 15.16 -15.41 -3.48
C PRO A 39 15.22 -16.23 -4.78
N THR A 40 14.72 -17.46 -4.78
CA THR A 40 14.54 -18.26 -6.01
C THR A 40 13.49 -17.63 -6.92
N ASP A 41 13.57 -17.88 -8.23
CA ASP A 41 12.69 -17.21 -9.20
C ASP A 41 11.20 -17.48 -8.97
N THR A 42 10.85 -18.67 -8.49
CA THR A 42 9.48 -19.01 -8.06
C THR A 42 9.01 -18.21 -6.84
N GLN A 43 9.92 -17.82 -5.94
CA GLN A 43 9.61 -16.93 -4.82
C GLN A 43 9.43 -15.48 -5.29
N LYS A 44 10.23 -15.03 -6.27
CA LYS A 44 10.08 -13.70 -6.89
C LYS A 44 8.74 -13.56 -7.62
N GLU A 45 8.28 -14.61 -8.31
CA GLU A 45 7.00 -14.61 -9.02
C GLU A 45 5.80 -14.57 -8.07
N LYS A 46 5.78 -15.45 -7.04
CA LYS A 46 4.74 -15.42 -6.01
C LYS A 46 4.68 -14.04 -5.34
N PHE A 47 5.83 -13.49 -4.99
CA PHE A 47 5.91 -12.16 -4.42
C PHE A 47 5.34 -11.07 -5.35
N LYS A 48 5.63 -11.12 -6.66
CA LYS A 48 5.06 -10.18 -7.63
C LYS A 48 3.54 -10.30 -7.73
N ASN A 49 3.01 -11.53 -7.74
CA ASN A 49 1.56 -11.76 -7.84
C ASN A 49 0.84 -11.26 -6.58
N ASP A 50 1.35 -11.59 -5.39
CA ASP A 50 0.80 -11.11 -4.12
C ASP A 50 0.80 -9.56 -4.05
N MET A 51 1.82 -8.91 -4.62
CA MET A 51 1.88 -7.45 -4.68
C MET A 51 0.84 -6.87 -5.65
N LYS A 52 0.62 -7.51 -6.79
CA LYS A 52 -0.41 -7.09 -7.76
C LYS A 52 -1.81 -7.23 -7.18
N GLU A 53 -2.11 -8.34 -6.51
CA GLU A 53 -3.42 -8.55 -5.87
C GLU A 53 -3.68 -7.48 -4.80
N LYS A 54 -2.69 -7.23 -3.93
CA LYS A 54 -2.82 -6.17 -2.90
C LYS A 54 -2.95 -4.77 -3.49
N GLN A 55 -2.25 -4.50 -4.59
CA GLN A 55 -2.39 -3.25 -5.32
C GLN A 55 -3.82 -3.09 -5.86
N GLN A 56 -4.39 -4.14 -6.46
CA GLN A 56 -5.77 -4.13 -6.96
C GLN A 56 -6.79 -3.96 -5.83
N GLU A 57 -6.61 -4.65 -4.70
CA GLU A 57 -7.46 -4.48 -3.53
C GLU A 57 -7.40 -3.06 -2.98
N PHE A 58 -6.20 -2.49 -2.92
CA PHE A 58 -5.99 -1.13 -2.46
C PHE A 58 -6.68 -0.11 -3.38
N ILE A 59 -6.47 -0.23 -4.69
CA ILE A 59 -7.11 0.63 -5.70
C ILE A 59 -8.63 0.52 -5.56
N SER A 60 -9.17 -0.69 -5.50
CA SER A 60 -10.62 -0.91 -5.35
C SER A 60 -11.18 -0.24 -4.09
N LYS A 61 -10.50 -0.37 -2.95
CA LYS A 61 -10.90 0.31 -1.71
C LYS A 61 -10.81 1.82 -1.81
N PHE A 62 -9.87 2.35 -2.59
CA PHE A 62 -9.70 3.78 -2.81
C PHE A 62 -10.77 4.35 -3.72
N LEU A 63 -11.15 3.65 -4.80
CA LEU A 63 -12.23 4.05 -5.71
C LEU A 63 -13.55 4.24 -4.98
N LEU A 64 -13.85 3.37 -3.99
CA LEU A 64 -15.04 3.50 -3.13
C LEU A 64 -15.07 4.77 -2.27
N LYS A 65 -13.94 5.50 -2.15
CA LYS A 65 -13.86 6.79 -1.44
C LYS A 65 -14.03 8.00 -2.36
N LEU A 66 -14.04 7.78 -3.68
CA LEU A 66 -14.27 8.83 -4.66
C LEU A 66 -15.77 9.01 -4.86
N ASP A 67 -16.18 10.26 -5.06
CA ASP A 67 -17.57 10.60 -5.39
C ASP A 67 -17.81 10.58 -6.91
N ALA A 68 -16.95 9.83 -7.62
CA ALA A 68 -16.89 9.74 -9.07
C ALA A 68 -17.86 8.67 -9.61
N ASP A 69 -18.34 8.85 -10.83
CA ASP A 69 -19.19 7.86 -11.50
C ASP A 69 -18.39 6.60 -11.90
N GLU A 70 -19.08 5.57 -12.39
CA GLU A 70 -18.47 4.29 -12.75
C GLU A 70 -17.43 4.42 -13.89
N PHE A 71 -17.67 5.31 -14.84
CA PHE A 71 -16.75 5.55 -15.96
C PHE A 71 -15.47 6.25 -15.48
N GLN A 72 -15.62 7.29 -14.67
CA GLN A 72 -14.53 8.00 -14.02
C GLN A 72 -13.75 7.05 -13.09
N GLN A 73 -14.42 6.17 -12.36
CA GLN A 73 -13.76 5.16 -11.52
C GLN A 73 -12.92 4.17 -12.33
N GLU A 74 -13.39 3.70 -13.48
CA GLU A 74 -12.57 2.84 -14.36
C GLU A 74 -11.35 3.60 -14.93
N ILE A 75 -11.51 4.87 -15.32
CA ILE A 75 -10.37 5.70 -15.74
C ILE A 75 -9.34 5.83 -14.60
N VAL A 76 -9.80 6.20 -13.40
CA VAL A 76 -8.92 6.31 -12.22
C VAL A 76 -8.22 4.99 -11.93
N LYS A 77 -8.92 3.86 -12.04
CA LYS A 77 -8.38 2.52 -11.83
C LYS A 77 -7.25 2.19 -12.79
N ILE A 78 -7.46 2.46 -14.09
CA ILE A 78 -6.45 2.26 -15.13
C ILE A 78 -5.24 3.14 -14.84
N THR A 79 -5.44 4.45 -14.62
CA THR A 79 -4.32 5.36 -14.39
C THR A 79 -3.56 5.05 -13.11
N LEU A 80 -4.22 4.71 -12.01
CA LEU A 80 -3.53 4.30 -10.78
C LEU A 80 -2.73 3.00 -10.98
N THR A 81 -3.26 2.05 -11.74
CA THR A 81 -2.57 0.79 -12.03
C THR A 81 -1.27 1.06 -12.79
N GLU A 82 -1.34 1.84 -13.87
CA GLU A 82 -0.18 2.25 -14.66
C GLU A 82 0.81 3.08 -13.83
N TYR A 83 0.31 3.97 -12.97
CA TYR A 83 1.14 4.80 -12.11
C TYR A 83 2.03 3.96 -11.20
N PHE A 84 1.46 2.94 -10.54
CA PHE A 84 2.23 2.08 -9.64
C PHE A 84 3.27 1.25 -10.39
N GLU A 85 2.95 0.77 -11.59
CA GLU A 85 3.94 0.08 -12.44
C GLU A 85 5.10 1.01 -12.82
N LYS A 86 4.78 2.23 -13.28
CA LYS A 86 5.79 3.26 -13.57
C LYS A 86 6.60 3.63 -12.33
N LEU A 87 5.97 3.70 -11.16
CA LEU A 87 6.62 4.02 -9.88
C LEU A 87 7.60 2.93 -9.45
N ILE A 88 7.29 1.65 -9.68
CA ILE A 88 8.22 0.54 -9.42
C ILE A 88 9.46 0.70 -10.30
N LEU A 89 9.27 0.89 -11.61
CA LEU A 89 10.37 1.09 -12.56
C LEU A 89 11.18 2.35 -12.22
N PHE A 90 10.50 3.44 -11.84
CA PHE A 90 11.15 4.68 -11.42
C PHE A 90 12.05 4.48 -10.19
N ASN A 91 11.60 3.67 -9.22
CA ASN A 91 12.38 3.40 -8.02
C ASN A 91 13.58 2.46 -8.26
N GLN A 92 13.55 1.67 -9.33
CA GLN A 92 14.70 0.84 -9.75
C GLN A 92 15.80 1.64 -10.44
N LYS A 93 15.48 2.82 -11.00
CA LYS A 93 16.47 3.71 -11.63
C LYS A 93 17.41 4.30 -10.58
N THR A 94 18.70 4.36 -10.93
CA THR A 94 19.72 5.06 -10.14
C THR A 94 19.69 6.55 -10.48
N PHE A 95 19.78 7.38 -9.44
CA PHE A 95 19.86 8.83 -9.57
C PHE A 95 21.10 9.31 -8.82
N GLU A 96 21.90 10.16 -9.45
CA GLU A 96 23.13 10.71 -8.83
C GLU A 96 22.81 11.62 -7.63
N ARG A 97 21.69 12.35 -7.71
CA ARG A 97 21.27 13.30 -6.68
C ARG A 97 19.81 13.13 -6.33
N GLN A 98 19.51 13.25 -5.04
CA GLN A 98 18.15 13.12 -4.51
C GLN A 98 17.20 14.18 -5.08
N ILE A 99 17.68 15.41 -5.31
CA ILE A 99 16.88 16.51 -5.88
C ILE A 99 16.40 16.14 -7.28
N GLY A 100 17.30 15.65 -8.15
CA GLY A 100 16.93 15.21 -9.49
C GLY A 100 15.94 14.05 -9.50
N LYS A 101 15.99 13.18 -8.48
CA LYS A 101 14.98 12.13 -8.28
C LYS A 101 13.61 12.71 -7.91
N ASP A 102 13.57 13.68 -7.01
CA ASP A 102 12.31 14.29 -6.57
C ASP A 102 11.65 15.10 -7.71
N ASP A 103 12.44 15.85 -8.48
CA ASP A 103 11.94 16.61 -9.64
C ASP A 103 11.43 15.69 -10.75
N ALA A 104 12.18 14.63 -11.07
CA ALA A 104 11.76 13.64 -12.08
C ALA A 104 10.50 12.89 -11.65
N LEU A 105 10.36 12.57 -10.36
CA LEU A 105 9.17 11.94 -9.83
C LEU A 105 7.95 12.85 -9.95
N LYS A 106 8.12 14.13 -9.57
CA LYS A 106 7.04 15.11 -9.66
C LYS A 106 6.59 15.32 -11.11
N LYS A 107 7.54 15.46 -12.04
CA LYS A 107 7.24 15.59 -13.47
C LYS A 107 6.49 14.36 -14.00
N MET A 108 6.93 13.16 -13.64
CA MET A 108 6.23 11.91 -13.99
C MET A 108 4.79 11.88 -13.46
N GLN A 109 4.56 12.32 -12.23
CA GLN A 109 3.22 12.40 -11.64
C GLN A 109 2.36 13.43 -12.36
N ASP A 110 2.87 14.63 -12.57
CA ASP A 110 2.12 15.72 -13.21
C ASP A 110 1.71 15.37 -14.64
N GLU A 111 2.62 14.75 -15.42
CA GLU A 111 2.32 14.27 -16.77
C GLU A 111 1.30 13.11 -16.76
N HIS A 112 1.45 12.15 -15.85
CA HIS A 112 0.63 10.96 -15.86
C HIS A 112 -0.82 11.19 -15.39
N PHE A 113 -1.03 12.20 -14.54
CA PHE A 113 -2.36 12.55 -14.02
C PHE A 113 -2.97 13.79 -14.68
N ALA A 114 -2.33 14.37 -15.70
CA ALA A 114 -2.80 15.59 -16.37
C ALA A 114 -4.25 15.46 -16.87
N ASP A 115 -4.57 14.35 -17.53
CA ASP A 115 -5.90 14.09 -18.08
C ASP A 115 -6.95 13.93 -16.97
N LEU A 116 -6.62 13.21 -15.91
CA LEU A 116 -7.47 13.05 -14.73
C LEU A 116 -7.80 14.37 -14.04
N ARG A 117 -6.87 15.34 -14.01
CA ARG A 117 -7.11 16.68 -13.41
C ARG A 117 -8.23 17.43 -14.13
N SER A 118 -8.44 17.16 -15.43
CA SER A 118 -9.51 17.77 -16.23
C SER A 118 -10.85 17.03 -16.14
N LEU A 119 -10.81 15.71 -15.87
CA LEU A 119 -11.98 14.84 -15.88
C LEU A 119 -12.64 14.71 -14.51
N MET A 120 -11.87 14.88 -13.43
CA MET A 120 -12.33 14.66 -12.06
C MET A 120 -12.77 15.94 -11.37
N SER A 121 -13.65 15.78 -10.38
CA SER A 121 -13.97 16.87 -9.45
C SER A 121 -12.70 17.32 -8.70
N LYS A 122 -12.63 18.61 -8.34
CA LYS A 122 -11.51 19.12 -7.51
C LYS A 122 -11.36 18.36 -6.19
N SER A 123 -12.48 17.89 -5.64
CA SER A 123 -12.52 17.10 -4.40
C SER A 123 -11.83 15.75 -4.59
N ASP A 124 -12.21 15.00 -5.63
CA ASP A 124 -11.66 13.68 -5.90
C ASP A 124 -10.21 13.75 -6.39
N MET A 125 -9.88 14.74 -7.21
CA MET A 125 -8.49 14.98 -7.61
C MET A 125 -7.60 15.27 -6.40
N LYS A 126 -8.10 16.00 -5.39
CA LYS A 126 -7.37 16.19 -4.14
C LYS A 126 -7.13 14.88 -3.38
N LYS A 127 -8.13 13.97 -3.34
CA LYS A 127 -7.97 12.63 -2.74
C LYS A 127 -6.89 11.82 -3.49
N ILE A 128 -6.82 11.95 -4.80
CA ILE A 128 -5.81 11.33 -5.67
C ILE A 128 -4.42 11.94 -5.44
N ASP A 129 -4.31 13.26 -5.40
CA ASP A 129 -3.05 13.96 -5.11
C ASP A 129 -2.52 13.58 -3.71
N ASP A 130 -3.38 13.57 -2.69
CA ASP A 130 -3.03 13.15 -1.33
C ASP A 130 -2.52 11.70 -1.25
N LEU A 131 -3.10 10.83 -2.08
CA LEU A 131 -2.66 9.45 -2.25
C LEU A 131 -1.25 9.40 -2.85
N ILE A 132 -1.03 10.08 -3.97
CA ILE A 132 0.22 10.08 -4.73
C ILE A 132 1.38 10.69 -3.92
N GLU A 133 1.11 11.77 -3.19
CA GLU A 133 2.08 12.44 -2.31
C GLU A 133 2.32 11.66 -1.00
N GLY A 134 1.49 10.66 -0.71
CA GLY A 134 1.52 9.88 0.52
C GLY A 134 1.19 10.69 1.77
N LYS A 135 0.40 11.77 1.63
CA LYS A 135 0.02 12.64 2.75
C LYS A 135 -0.96 11.96 3.71
N ASN A 136 -1.74 10.97 3.26
CA ASN A 136 -2.79 10.30 4.06
C ASN A 136 -2.53 8.82 4.39
N LEU A 137 -1.30 8.33 4.19
CA LEU A 137 -0.91 6.95 4.50
C LEU A 137 -1.20 6.51 5.94
N LYS A 138 -0.92 7.39 6.90
CA LYS A 138 -1.15 7.12 8.32
C LYS A 138 -2.64 7.09 8.67
N GLU A 139 -3.48 7.78 7.91
CA GLU A 139 -4.93 7.82 8.15
C GLU A 139 -5.61 6.56 7.62
N LEU A 140 -5.22 6.09 6.44
CA LEU A 140 -5.68 4.81 5.89
C LEU A 140 -5.35 3.63 6.83
N ASP A 141 -4.12 3.58 7.35
CA ASP A 141 -3.69 2.54 8.30
C ASP A 141 -4.43 2.67 9.65
N LYS A 142 -4.64 3.90 10.15
CA LYS A 142 -5.42 4.14 11.38
C LYS A 142 -6.89 3.72 11.24
N GLU A 143 -7.53 4.02 10.11
CA GLU A 143 -8.91 3.61 9.81
C GLU A 143 -9.04 2.09 9.74
N GLU A 144 -8.11 1.42 9.06
CA GLU A 144 -8.14 -0.03 8.89
C GLU A 144 -7.88 -0.74 10.23
N ARG A 145 -6.95 -0.24 11.05
CA ARG A 145 -6.74 -0.73 12.43
C ARG A 145 -7.96 -0.53 13.32
N LYS A 146 -8.66 0.61 13.22
CA LYS A 146 -9.92 0.86 13.95
C LYS A 146 -11.03 -0.10 13.49
N LYS A 147 -11.18 -0.35 12.18
CA LYS A 147 -12.14 -1.34 11.64
C LYS A 147 -11.84 -2.75 12.13
N LYS A 148 -10.57 -3.19 12.12
CA LYS A 148 -10.16 -4.51 12.63
C LYS A 148 -10.47 -4.66 14.13
N LYS A 149 -10.16 -3.65 14.95
CA LYS A 149 -10.52 -3.65 16.38
C LYS A 149 -12.03 -3.75 16.62
N ARG A 150 -12.84 -3.01 15.85
CA ARG A 150 -14.31 -3.07 15.95
C ARG A 150 -14.87 -4.44 15.55
N LYS A 151 -14.34 -5.05 14.49
CA LYS A 151 -14.75 -6.41 14.07
C LYS A 151 -14.38 -7.47 15.12
N LYS A 152 -13.23 -7.34 15.78
CA LYS A 152 -12.79 -8.27 16.83
C LYS A 152 -13.72 -8.22 18.05
N ARG A 153 -14.00 -7.02 18.55
CA ARG A 153 -14.93 -6.81 19.68
C ARG A 153 -16.32 -7.38 19.41
N LYS A 154 -16.86 -7.18 18.19
CA LYS A 154 -18.16 -7.74 17.78
C LYS A 154 -18.17 -9.27 17.66
N LYS A 155 -17.02 -9.93 17.48
CA LYS A 155 -16.93 -11.39 17.50
C LYS A 155 -16.85 -11.90 18.94
N GLU A 156 -16.03 -11.26 19.77
CA GLU A 156 -15.92 -11.55 21.21
C GLU A 156 -17.29 -11.42 21.91
N GLU A 157 -18.03 -10.32 21.68
CA GLU A 157 -19.39 -10.12 22.22
C GLU A 157 -20.40 -11.20 21.76
N LYS A 158 -20.26 -11.73 20.55
CA LYS A 158 -21.14 -12.78 20.00
C LYS A 158 -20.79 -14.18 20.49
N GLU A 159 -19.53 -14.42 20.84
CA GLU A 159 -19.07 -15.67 21.45
C GLU A 159 -19.45 -15.70 22.93
N ASP A 160 -19.32 -14.58 23.64
CA ASP A 160 -19.74 -14.44 25.03
C ASP A 160 -21.27 -14.54 25.19
N SER A 161 -22.06 -14.09 24.22
CA SER A 161 -23.51 -14.27 24.24
C SER A 161 -23.95 -15.71 23.92
N LYS A 162 -23.11 -16.50 23.25
CA LYS A 162 -23.43 -17.90 22.87
C LYS A 162 -23.07 -18.93 23.94
N ASN A 163 -22.20 -18.56 24.88
CA ASN A 163 -21.76 -19.42 25.98
C ASN A 163 -22.57 -19.20 27.27
N ASN A 164 -23.53 -18.28 27.26
CA ASN A 164 -24.40 -17.94 28.40
C ASN A 164 -25.87 -18.33 28.19
N ASP A 165 -26.19 -19.02 27.08
CA ASP A 165 -27.45 -19.75 26.83
C ASP A 165 -27.17 -21.26 26.89
#